data_AF-A0A6L7W516-F1
#
_entry.id   AF-A0A6L7W516-F1
#
_cell.length_a   1.000
_cell.length_b   1.000
_cell.length_c   1.000
_cell.angle_alpha   90.00
_cell.angle_beta   90.00
_cell.angle_gamma   90.00
#
_symmetry.space_group_name_H-M   'P 1'
#
loop_
_entity.id
_entity.type
_entity.pdbx_description
1 polymer ?
#
loop_
_entity_poly.entity_id
_entity_poly.type
_entity_poly.pdbx_seq_one_letter_code
_entity_poly.pdbx_strand_id
1 'polypeptide(L)'
;MKNVQHSGHRVENDVYYSPENINVIGMITKDRVEGVGRGLPSYIENTKIFNRKVDFIVVDDSKKESTRNEYLQVLQDIQQKFKANIFYVGKKEKAEFSKSLSKRGLPPDVVNFSLLDAEEYGRTAGANRNALLLASLGSMIIAVDDDTICNVASHPKLQKKYKNLNLVTERESLGINLCTDREMPFDLETWNYPDRDTAFRAVTFHPDQDFLGLHEQILGKKIEDIISPNFEQTVDINGLRKNKKYNNGKILATFNGLVGDCGRGTNSFLFLKENSLRRLTQTEKHYTMALNSREVAQMVTTKTVTNNPTYSMGGFLGLDNRKLLPPFMPVLLAQDHLFGHTVWKCFKNGYFGHLPFMGVHSPLEMRQVTKEKLKPKIFTNLILLIIILQFKSDLEDSDEIQNLRLVGNYLKSIGSLKLSAFKELIKMSICEGISSDIGSLEKRISNNSQVPNFWKKDIKKLINLLRKTLPNFKGPYDLINQGYTTNDTYKITQCLIFKFGELLDWWPEIVEATRDMQWAKDGLTLTNLK
;
A
#
# COMPACT_ATOMS: atom_id res chain seq x y z
N MET A 1 30.33 -20.98 -36.20
CA MET A 1 31.26 -20.66 -35.09
C MET A 1 31.85 -19.27 -35.34
N LYS A 2 31.23 -18.23 -34.78
CA LYS A 2 31.83 -16.89 -34.64
C LYS A 2 31.47 -16.43 -33.24
N ASN A 3 32.47 -16.39 -32.37
CA ASN A 3 32.37 -15.93 -30.99
C ASN A 3 32.13 -14.43 -31.00
N VAL A 4 30.97 -13.99 -30.50
CA VAL A 4 30.74 -12.61 -30.09
C VAL A 4 30.93 -12.59 -28.58
N GLN A 5 32.08 -12.08 -28.14
CA GLN A 5 32.34 -11.78 -26.75
C GLN A 5 31.39 -10.64 -26.32
N HIS A 6 30.47 -10.94 -25.41
CA HIS A 6 29.79 -9.91 -24.62
C HIS A 6 30.76 -9.43 -23.54
N SER A 7 31.35 -8.26 -23.76
CA SER A 7 32.06 -7.52 -22.72
C SER A 7 31.04 -7.02 -21.71
N GLY A 8 30.98 -7.69 -20.56
CA GLY A 8 30.28 -7.19 -19.38
C GLY A 8 30.98 -5.93 -18.88
N HIS A 9 30.38 -4.77 -19.14
CA HIS A 9 30.63 -3.58 -18.35
C HIS A 9 29.77 -3.68 -17.08
N ARG A 10 30.39 -4.11 -15.98
CA ARG A 10 29.92 -3.77 -14.64
C ARG A 10 30.03 -2.25 -14.51
N VAL A 11 28.89 -1.57 -14.52
CA VAL A 11 28.79 -0.18 -14.12
C VAL A 11 28.91 -0.16 -12.59
N GLU A 12 30.13 0.02 -12.08
CA GLU A 12 30.36 0.34 -10.68
C GLU A 12 30.12 1.84 -10.45
N ASN A 13 29.08 2.11 -9.66
CA ASN A 13 28.94 3.25 -8.73
C ASN A 13 29.05 4.68 -9.30
N ASP A 14 27.97 5.16 -9.91
CA ASP A 14 27.61 6.57 -9.76
C ASP A 14 27.10 6.78 -8.32
N VAL A 15 27.95 7.34 -7.47
CA VAL A 15 27.60 7.83 -6.14
C VAL A 15 26.76 9.10 -6.32
N TYR A 16 25.49 8.94 -6.69
CA TYR A 16 24.50 9.95 -6.40
C TYR A 16 24.42 10.06 -4.88
N TYR A 17 24.75 11.24 -4.35
CA TYR A 17 24.50 11.62 -2.95
C TYR A 17 23.04 11.29 -2.64
N SER A 18 22.82 10.11 -2.05
CA SER A 18 21.49 9.64 -1.73
C SER A 18 21.15 10.24 -0.37
N PRO A 19 20.13 11.10 -0.26
CA PRO A 19 19.83 11.74 1.00
C PRO A 19 19.58 10.69 2.09
N GLU A 20 20.15 10.93 3.27
CA GLU A 20 19.89 10.11 4.46
C GLU A 20 18.51 10.36 5.05
N ASN A 21 17.83 11.42 4.60
CA ASN A 21 16.56 11.92 5.10
C ASN A 21 15.48 11.89 3.99
N ILE A 22 14.22 11.87 4.41
CA ILE A 22 13.07 12.03 3.52
C ILE A 22 13.08 13.46 2.99
N ASN A 23 13.16 13.57 1.67
CA ASN A 23 13.27 14.85 0.95
C ASN A 23 12.12 15.06 -0.06
N VAL A 24 11.20 14.11 -0.18
CA VAL A 24 10.01 14.23 -1.06
C VAL A 24 8.74 13.83 -0.31
N ILE A 25 7.71 14.66 -0.40
CA ILE A 25 6.33 14.29 -0.04
C ILE A 25 5.50 14.25 -1.33
N GLY A 26 4.97 13.08 -1.66
CA GLY A 26 4.07 12.87 -2.78
C GLY A 26 2.61 12.80 -2.33
N MET A 27 1.73 13.61 -2.93
CA MET A 27 0.29 13.59 -2.66
C MET A 27 -0.46 13.02 -3.87
N ILE A 28 -1.18 11.93 -3.67
CA ILE A 28 -1.96 11.25 -4.71
C ILE A 28 -3.39 11.79 -4.70
N THR A 29 -3.89 12.24 -5.86
CA THR A 29 -5.21 12.85 -5.96
C THR A 29 -5.94 12.54 -7.26
N LYS A 30 -7.27 12.68 -7.25
CA LYS A 30 -8.15 12.61 -8.41
C LYS A 30 -9.50 13.26 -8.11
N ASP A 31 -9.84 14.30 -8.87
CA ASP A 31 -11.11 15.04 -8.80
C ASP A 31 -11.43 15.57 -7.38
N ARG A 32 -10.40 15.97 -6.61
CA ARG A 32 -10.49 16.44 -5.21
C ARG A 32 -9.55 17.62 -4.93
N VAL A 33 -9.73 18.71 -5.65
CA VAL A 33 -8.91 19.93 -5.52
C VAL A 33 -8.90 20.45 -4.07
N GLU A 34 -10.07 20.51 -3.43
CA GLU A 34 -10.21 20.94 -2.03
C GLU A 34 -9.43 20.03 -1.06
N GLY A 35 -9.33 18.73 -1.35
CA GLY A 35 -8.59 17.77 -0.54
C GLY A 35 -7.12 18.14 -0.50
N VAL A 36 -6.54 18.39 -1.66
CA VAL A 36 -5.16 18.88 -1.80
C VAL A 36 -4.99 20.26 -1.17
N GLY A 37 -5.95 21.17 -1.40
CA GLY A 37 -5.96 22.52 -0.81
C GLY A 37 -5.93 22.53 0.72
N ARG A 38 -6.45 21.49 1.36
CA ARG A 38 -6.44 21.32 2.82
C ARG A 38 -5.25 20.48 3.31
N GLY A 39 -4.97 19.37 2.65
CA GLY A 39 -3.95 18.40 3.07
C GLY A 39 -2.53 18.93 2.86
N LEU A 40 -2.23 19.44 1.65
CA LEU A 40 -0.85 19.80 1.28
C LEU A 40 -0.27 20.91 2.18
N PRO A 41 -0.99 22.01 2.49
CA PRO A 41 -0.50 23.02 3.43
C PRO A 41 -0.10 22.46 4.80
N SER A 42 -0.84 21.47 5.34
CA SER A 42 -0.52 20.90 6.65
C SER A 42 0.85 20.22 6.67
N TYR A 43 1.24 19.52 5.60
CA TYR A 43 2.57 18.93 5.47
C TYR A 43 3.65 20.00 5.30
N ILE A 44 3.39 21.06 4.52
CA ILE A 44 4.32 22.18 4.34
C ILE A 44 4.56 22.93 5.66
N GLU A 45 3.53 23.12 6.47
CA GLU A 45 3.64 23.75 7.77
C GLU A 45 4.49 22.90 8.73
N ASN A 46 4.25 21.58 8.78
CA ASN A 46 5.07 20.68 9.60
C ASN A 46 6.55 20.72 9.16
N THR A 47 6.84 20.61 7.86
CA THR A 47 8.24 20.64 7.39
C THR A 47 8.94 21.97 7.68
N LYS A 48 8.23 23.09 7.64
CA LYS A 48 8.76 24.40 8.03
C LYS A 48 9.08 24.51 9.52
N ILE A 49 8.20 24.02 10.38
CA ILE A 49 8.41 24.01 11.84
C ILE A 49 9.73 23.30 12.18
N PHE A 50 10.03 22.20 11.47
CA PHE A 50 11.25 21.40 11.66
C PHE A 50 12.40 21.76 10.71
N ASN A 51 12.31 22.90 9.99
CA ASN A 51 13.34 23.37 9.06
C ASN A 51 13.81 22.30 8.03
N ARG A 52 12.87 21.47 7.58
CA ARG A 52 13.13 20.40 6.61
C ARG A 52 13.15 20.98 5.19
N LYS A 53 14.08 20.50 4.36
CA LYS A 53 14.14 20.79 2.93
C LYS A 53 13.46 19.65 2.18
N VAL A 54 12.26 19.91 1.68
CA VAL A 54 11.38 18.90 1.10
C VAL A 54 10.74 19.45 -0.16
N ASP A 55 10.75 18.64 -1.21
CA ASP A 55 10.00 18.87 -2.43
C ASP A 55 8.63 18.19 -2.34
N PHE A 56 7.59 18.88 -2.82
CA PHE A 56 6.22 18.39 -2.80
C PHE A 56 5.78 18.03 -4.21
N ILE A 57 5.34 16.79 -4.43
CA ILE A 57 4.88 16.33 -5.75
C ILE A 57 3.40 15.97 -5.65
N VAL A 58 2.54 16.69 -6.36
CA VAL A 58 1.12 16.35 -6.48
C VAL A 58 0.91 15.54 -7.75
N VAL A 59 0.47 14.30 -7.60
CA VAL A 59 0.22 13.39 -8.72
C VAL A 59 -1.28 13.22 -8.91
N ASP A 60 -1.76 13.73 -10.04
CA ASP A 60 -3.18 13.86 -10.37
C ASP A 60 -3.59 12.93 -11.51
N ASP A 61 -4.83 12.46 -11.46
CA ASP A 61 -5.45 11.68 -12.51
C ASP A 61 -6.87 12.15 -12.89
N SER A 62 -7.14 13.43 -12.65
CA SER A 62 -8.40 14.08 -13.01
C SER A 62 -8.61 14.12 -14.52
N LYS A 63 -9.78 13.64 -14.97
CA LYS A 63 -10.08 13.52 -16.40
C LYS A 63 -10.36 14.88 -17.05
N LYS A 64 -11.04 15.78 -16.34
CA LYS A 64 -11.47 17.09 -16.86
C LYS A 64 -10.33 18.11 -16.85
N GLU A 65 -10.17 18.82 -17.96
CA GLU A 65 -9.17 19.89 -18.07
C GLU A 65 -9.41 21.04 -17.10
N SER A 66 -10.68 21.43 -16.92
CA SER A 66 -11.06 22.47 -15.95
C SER A 66 -10.59 22.13 -14.53
N THR A 67 -10.75 20.88 -14.10
CA THR A 67 -10.30 20.41 -12.79
C THR A 67 -8.77 20.45 -12.66
N ARG A 68 -8.03 20.10 -13.72
CA ARG A 68 -6.56 20.22 -13.73
C ARG A 68 -6.09 21.67 -13.65
N ASN A 69 -6.77 22.59 -14.35
CA ASN A 69 -6.47 24.02 -14.27
C ASN A 69 -6.75 24.57 -12.86
N GLU A 70 -7.80 24.08 -12.20
CA GLU A 70 -8.12 24.42 -10.81
C GLU A 70 -7.02 23.92 -9.84
N TYR A 71 -6.51 22.70 -10.02
CA TYR A 71 -5.33 22.24 -9.27
C TYR A 71 -4.14 23.17 -9.47
N LEU A 72 -3.82 23.53 -10.71
CA LEU A 72 -2.67 24.41 -11.00
C LEU A 72 -2.81 25.75 -10.29
N GLN A 73 -3.99 26.37 -10.31
CA GLN A 73 -4.25 27.61 -9.58
C GLN A 73 -4.05 27.44 -8.07
N VAL A 74 -4.67 26.42 -7.47
CA VAL A 74 -4.54 26.16 -6.02
C VAL A 74 -3.09 25.88 -5.62
N LEU A 75 -2.36 25.11 -6.43
CA LEU A 75 -0.95 24.79 -6.16
C LEU A 75 -0.05 26.02 -6.30
N GLN A 76 -0.32 26.91 -7.25
CA GLN A 76 0.37 28.20 -7.38
C GLN A 76 0.12 29.09 -6.15
N ASP A 77 -1.13 29.16 -5.67
CA ASP A 77 -1.47 29.95 -4.49
C ASP A 77 -0.78 29.39 -3.23
N ILE A 78 -0.75 28.07 -3.06
CA ILE A 78 -0.02 27.41 -1.96
C ILE A 78 1.49 27.65 -2.10
N GLN A 79 2.05 27.50 -3.30
CA GLN A 79 3.47 27.75 -3.55
C GLN A 79 3.86 29.18 -3.19
N GLN A 80 3.06 30.19 -3.58
CA GLN A 80 3.31 31.59 -3.25
C GLN A 80 3.17 31.85 -1.74
N LYS A 81 2.08 31.38 -1.14
CA LYS A 81 1.80 31.57 0.30
C LYS A 81 2.88 30.95 1.18
N PHE A 82 3.30 29.72 0.85
CA PHE A 82 4.24 28.98 1.67
C PHE A 82 5.68 29.03 1.16
N LYS A 83 5.98 29.60 -0.01
CA LYS A 83 7.32 29.58 -0.60
C LYS A 83 7.91 28.16 -0.64
N ALA A 84 7.08 27.17 -0.96
CA ALA A 84 7.45 25.76 -1.01
C ALA A 84 7.75 25.31 -2.45
N ASN A 85 8.62 24.33 -2.61
CA ASN A 85 8.87 23.70 -3.90
C ASN A 85 7.73 22.71 -4.17
N ILE A 86 6.83 23.06 -5.09
CA ILE A 86 5.68 22.23 -5.45
C ILE A 86 5.79 21.88 -6.92
N PHE A 87 5.52 20.61 -7.22
CA PHE A 87 5.54 20.02 -8.54
C PHE A 87 4.19 19.35 -8.82
N TYR A 88 3.76 19.36 -10.08
CA TYR A 88 2.50 18.76 -10.49
C TYR A 88 2.75 17.73 -11.60
N VAL A 89 2.17 16.55 -11.45
CA VAL A 89 2.22 15.44 -12.40
C VAL A 89 0.79 15.05 -12.76
N GLY A 90 0.25 15.64 -13.81
CA GLY A 90 -1.08 15.35 -14.32
C GLY A 90 -1.07 14.37 -15.48
N LYS A 91 -2.24 14.24 -16.13
CA LYS A 91 -2.43 13.36 -17.29
C LYS A 91 -1.50 13.73 -18.46
N LYS A 92 -1.27 15.02 -18.71
CA LYS A 92 -0.45 15.51 -19.82
C LYS A 92 1.02 15.15 -19.59
N GLU A 93 1.53 15.45 -18.39
CA GLU A 93 2.91 15.20 -17.98
C GLU A 93 3.23 13.70 -18.04
N LYS A 94 2.33 12.85 -17.52
CA LYS A 94 2.48 11.38 -17.61
C LYS A 94 2.48 10.87 -19.06
N ALA A 95 1.68 11.45 -19.94
CA ALA A 95 1.63 11.05 -21.35
C ALA A 95 2.88 11.48 -22.13
N GLU A 96 3.41 12.68 -21.88
CA GLU A 96 4.67 13.16 -22.47
C GLU A 96 5.86 12.34 -21.97
N PHE A 97 5.88 12.01 -20.68
CA PHE A 97 6.89 11.15 -20.10
C PHE A 97 6.83 9.72 -20.67
N SER A 98 5.63 9.14 -20.80
CA SER A 98 5.43 7.84 -21.45
C SER A 98 5.98 7.81 -22.89
N LYS A 99 5.70 8.85 -23.68
CA LYS A 99 6.26 9.00 -25.04
C LYS A 99 7.79 9.06 -25.04
N SER A 100 8.37 9.73 -24.04
CA SER A 100 9.82 9.89 -23.92
C SER A 100 10.51 8.57 -23.57
N LEU A 101 9.93 7.79 -22.65
CA LEU A 101 10.36 6.41 -22.36
C LEU A 101 10.24 5.50 -23.59
N SER A 102 9.12 5.60 -24.32
CA SER A 102 8.90 4.82 -25.55
C SER A 102 9.94 5.13 -26.63
N LYS A 103 10.34 6.41 -26.80
CA LYS A 103 11.41 6.82 -27.73
C LYS A 103 12.77 6.22 -27.39
N ARG A 104 12.99 5.80 -26.14
CA ARG A 104 14.20 5.09 -25.70
C ARG A 104 14.14 3.57 -25.92
N GLY A 105 13.10 3.07 -26.60
CA GLY A 105 12.96 1.66 -26.96
C GLY A 105 12.17 0.81 -25.97
N LEU A 106 11.58 1.42 -24.93
CA LEU A 106 10.69 0.72 -24.01
C LEU A 106 9.33 0.43 -24.67
N PRO A 107 8.68 -0.72 -24.40
CA PRO A 107 7.40 -1.06 -25.03
C PRO A 107 6.30 -0.04 -24.65
N PRO A 108 5.67 0.65 -25.64
CA PRO A 108 4.68 1.68 -25.36
C PRO A 108 3.50 1.18 -24.53
N ASP A 109 3.02 -0.03 -24.78
CA ASP A 109 1.88 -0.60 -24.07
C ASP A 109 2.17 -0.84 -22.59
N VAL A 110 3.39 -1.27 -22.25
CA VAL A 110 3.82 -1.49 -20.86
C VAL A 110 4.01 -0.17 -20.13
N VAL A 111 4.64 0.81 -20.78
CA VAL A 111 4.84 2.14 -20.21
C VAL A 111 3.49 2.84 -19.99
N ASN A 112 2.60 2.80 -20.98
CA ASN A 112 1.26 3.37 -20.88
C ASN A 112 0.46 2.68 -19.76
N PHE A 113 0.49 1.36 -19.69
CA PHE A 113 -0.15 0.63 -18.59
C PHE A 113 0.39 1.07 -17.23
N SER A 114 1.70 1.31 -17.10
CA SER A 114 2.32 1.68 -15.82
C SER A 114 1.91 3.08 -15.29
N LEU A 115 1.65 4.03 -16.20
CA LEU A 115 1.48 5.46 -15.89
C LEU A 115 0.08 6.02 -16.18
N LEU A 116 -0.71 5.34 -17.00
CA LEU A 116 -1.99 5.81 -17.53
C LEU A 116 -3.06 4.73 -17.34
N ASP A 117 -4.31 5.12 -17.59
CA ASP A 117 -5.48 4.24 -17.64
C ASP A 117 -6.04 4.21 -19.06
N ALA A 118 -5.20 3.74 -20.00
CA ALA A 118 -5.50 3.80 -21.42
C ALA A 118 -6.76 3.00 -21.78
N GLU A 119 -7.03 1.92 -21.05
CA GLU A 119 -8.19 1.05 -21.22
C GLU A 119 -9.37 1.40 -20.29
N GLU A 120 -9.26 2.47 -19.51
CA GLU A 120 -10.30 3.01 -18.62
C GLU A 120 -10.85 2.03 -17.56
N TYR A 121 -10.00 1.19 -16.98
CA TYR A 121 -10.38 0.29 -15.87
C TYR A 121 -10.70 1.04 -14.57
N GLY A 122 -10.27 2.30 -14.46
CA GLY A 122 -10.54 3.17 -13.32
C GLY A 122 -9.72 2.84 -12.07
N ARG A 123 -9.92 3.65 -11.02
CA ARG A 123 -9.19 3.56 -9.73
C ARG A 123 -7.66 3.51 -9.93
N THR A 124 -7.13 4.60 -10.45
CA THR A 124 -5.76 4.76 -10.97
C THR A 124 -4.73 5.17 -9.92
N ALA A 125 -5.00 4.87 -8.65
CA ALA A 125 -4.12 5.27 -7.55
C ALA A 125 -2.76 4.56 -7.62
N GLY A 126 -2.69 3.39 -8.26
CA GLY A 126 -1.42 2.70 -8.52
C GLY A 126 -0.62 3.37 -9.64
N ALA A 127 -1.26 3.82 -10.71
CA ALA A 127 -0.60 4.57 -11.79
C ALA A 127 0.01 5.88 -11.27
N ASN A 128 -0.70 6.59 -10.39
CA ASN A 128 -0.16 7.79 -9.73
C ASN A 128 1.00 7.44 -8.78
N ARG A 129 0.93 6.31 -8.05
CA ARG A 129 2.06 5.86 -7.21
C ARG A 129 3.27 5.45 -8.06
N ASN A 130 3.09 4.83 -9.22
CA ASN A 130 4.17 4.53 -10.16
C ASN A 130 4.80 5.82 -10.70
N ALA A 131 3.97 6.80 -11.09
CA ALA A 131 4.46 8.11 -11.51
C ALA A 131 5.25 8.78 -10.38
N LEU A 132 4.78 8.72 -9.13
CA LEU A 132 5.52 9.23 -7.97
C LEU A 132 6.86 8.50 -7.77
N LEU A 133 6.90 7.17 -7.87
CA LEU A 133 8.14 6.39 -7.77
C LEU A 133 9.16 6.84 -8.82
N LEU A 134 8.74 7.00 -10.07
CA LEU A 134 9.61 7.43 -11.17
C LEU A 134 10.04 8.90 -11.03
N ALA A 135 9.13 9.76 -10.57
CA ALA A 135 9.36 11.18 -10.31
C ALA A 135 10.30 11.45 -9.11
N SER A 136 10.61 10.44 -8.30
CA SER A 136 11.37 10.60 -7.06
C SER A 136 12.50 9.57 -6.90
N LEU A 137 12.99 9.02 -8.02
CA LEU A 137 14.09 8.06 -7.98
C LEU A 137 15.32 8.64 -7.29
N GLY A 138 15.97 7.82 -6.45
CA GLY A 138 17.13 8.25 -5.69
C GLY A 138 16.80 8.96 -4.37
N SER A 139 15.52 9.12 -4.04
CA SER A 139 15.05 9.80 -2.82
C SER A 139 14.41 8.85 -1.82
N MET A 140 14.34 9.26 -0.55
CA MET A 140 13.38 8.66 0.38
C MET A 140 12.12 9.51 0.39
N ILE A 141 10.96 8.87 0.30
CA ILE A 141 9.70 9.58 0.05
C ILE A 141 8.63 9.22 1.06
N ILE A 142 7.69 10.14 1.26
CA ILE A 142 6.41 9.89 1.92
C ILE A 142 5.29 10.09 0.89
N ALA A 143 4.56 9.02 0.59
CA ALA A 143 3.37 9.06 -0.24
C ALA A 143 2.12 9.14 0.66
N VAL A 144 1.25 10.10 0.39
CA VAL A 144 0.02 10.36 1.15
C VAL A 144 -1.18 10.54 0.23
N ASP A 145 -2.36 10.16 0.71
CA ASP A 145 -3.61 10.44 -0.01
C ASP A 145 -4.10 11.88 0.26
N ASP A 146 -4.88 12.44 -0.66
CA ASP A 146 -5.43 13.81 -0.61
C ASP A 146 -6.47 14.07 0.50
N ASP A 147 -6.92 13.02 1.18
CA ASP A 147 -7.81 13.10 2.34
C ASP A 147 -7.06 12.96 3.68
N THR A 148 -5.74 13.09 3.66
CA THR A 148 -4.91 13.08 4.87
C THR A 148 -4.49 14.48 5.31
N ILE A 149 -4.24 14.64 6.61
CA ILE A 149 -3.74 15.87 7.23
C ILE A 149 -2.52 15.51 8.08
N CYS A 150 -1.46 16.30 7.95
CA CYS A 150 -0.25 16.20 8.75
C CYS A 150 -0.51 16.72 10.17
N ASN A 151 -1.06 15.87 11.01
CA ASN A 151 -1.24 16.14 12.43
C ASN A 151 -0.98 14.85 13.20
N VAL A 152 0.20 14.78 13.81
CA VAL A 152 0.67 13.59 14.53
C VAL A 152 -0.21 13.40 15.75
N ALA A 153 -0.80 12.21 15.88
CA ALA A 153 -1.63 11.84 17.01
C ALA A 153 -1.14 10.56 17.67
N SER A 154 -1.47 10.40 18.94
CA SER A 154 -1.28 9.14 19.64
C SER A 154 -2.44 8.84 20.58
N HIS A 155 -2.65 7.55 20.88
CA HIS A 155 -3.70 7.16 21.81
C HIS A 155 -3.20 7.30 23.27
N PRO A 156 -3.88 8.04 24.17
CA PRO A 156 -3.42 8.30 25.55
C PRO A 156 -3.09 7.04 26.36
N LYS A 157 -3.87 5.96 26.15
CA LYS A 157 -3.63 4.65 26.80
C LYS A 157 -2.29 4.00 26.43
N LEU A 158 -1.64 4.46 25.37
CA LEU A 158 -0.34 3.96 24.91
C LEU A 158 0.79 4.97 25.13
N GLN A 159 0.48 6.16 25.69
CA GLN A 159 1.44 7.25 25.85
C GLN A 159 2.64 6.90 26.75
N LYS A 160 2.49 5.87 27.58
CA LYS A 160 3.50 5.41 28.55
C LYS A 160 4.41 4.29 28.01
N LYS A 161 4.25 3.84 26.75
CA LYS A 161 4.90 2.60 26.24
C LYS A 161 5.92 2.80 25.09
N TYR A 162 6.27 4.03 24.72
CA TYR A 162 7.03 4.36 23.50
C TYR A 162 8.52 3.98 23.46
N LYS A 163 9.09 3.39 24.51
CA LYS A 163 10.54 3.15 24.57
C LYS A 163 11.00 1.85 23.91
N ASN A 164 10.08 0.95 23.55
CA ASN A 164 10.44 -0.40 23.09
C ASN A 164 10.15 -0.56 21.59
N LEU A 165 11.08 -1.22 20.89
CA LEU A 165 10.89 -1.73 19.53
C LEU A 165 10.46 -3.21 19.64
N ASN A 166 9.56 -3.64 18.77
CA ASN A 166 9.16 -5.03 18.60
C ASN A 166 9.66 -5.51 17.23
N LEU A 167 10.25 -6.71 17.21
CA LEU A 167 10.54 -7.43 15.98
C LEU A 167 9.53 -8.55 15.87
N VAL A 168 8.76 -8.57 14.78
CA VAL A 168 7.70 -9.57 14.57
C VAL A 168 8.01 -10.29 13.29
N THR A 169 8.54 -11.50 13.40
CA THR A 169 8.60 -12.45 12.28
C THR A 169 7.48 -13.46 12.44
N GLU A 170 6.38 -13.20 11.75
CA GLU A 170 5.34 -14.21 11.61
C GLU A 170 5.37 -14.75 10.18
N ARG A 171 5.86 -15.98 10.06
CA ARG A 171 5.61 -16.83 8.89
C ARG A 171 4.39 -17.73 9.09
N GLU A 172 3.60 -17.49 10.12
CA GLU A 172 2.46 -18.36 10.42
C GLU A 172 1.23 -17.97 9.62
N SER A 173 1.02 -18.77 8.59
CA SER A 173 -0.10 -18.88 7.67
C SER A 173 0.00 -18.05 6.39
N LEU A 174 0.19 -18.77 5.28
CA LEU A 174 -0.22 -18.38 3.92
C LEU A 174 -1.75 -18.26 3.86
N GLY A 175 -2.35 -17.49 4.77
CA GLY A 175 -3.77 -17.21 4.80
C GLY A 175 -4.11 -16.34 3.60
N ILE A 176 -4.53 -16.98 2.51
CA ILE A 176 -5.03 -16.30 1.32
C ILE A 176 -6.39 -15.69 1.69
N ASN A 177 -6.36 -14.47 2.22
CA ASN A 177 -7.57 -13.71 2.57
C ASN A 177 -8.18 -13.11 1.31
N LEU A 178 -9.22 -13.75 0.78
CA LEU A 178 -9.83 -13.38 -0.50
C LEU A 178 -10.83 -12.24 -0.40
N CYS A 179 -11.19 -11.91 0.83
CA CYS A 179 -12.15 -10.88 1.18
C CYS A 179 -11.39 -9.81 1.95
N THR A 180 -11.35 -8.58 1.43
CA THR A 180 -10.42 -7.51 1.87
C THR A 180 -10.17 -7.36 3.37
N ASP A 181 -8.94 -6.84 3.61
CA ASP A 181 -8.46 -6.05 4.75
C ASP A 181 -7.81 -6.76 5.94
N ARG A 182 -7.38 -8.02 5.85
CA ARG A 182 -6.93 -8.73 7.07
C ARG A 182 -5.78 -9.71 6.86
N GLU A 183 -4.64 -9.38 7.46
CA GLU A 183 -4.14 -9.79 8.76
C GLU A 183 -3.47 -8.54 9.32
N MET A 184 -3.78 -8.21 10.56
CA MET A 184 -3.20 -7.04 11.22
C MET A 184 -1.90 -7.48 11.89
N PRO A 185 -0.85 -6.63 11.94
CA PRO A 185 0.27 -6.83 12.83
C PRO A 185 -0.27 -7.19 14.22
N PHE A 186 0.38 -8.12 14.91
CA PHE A 186 -0.11 -8.65 16.18
C PHE A 186 -0.32 -7.58 17.24
N ASP A 187 0.39 -6.47 17.10
CA ASP A 187 0.37 -5.31 17.96
C ASP A 187 -0.43 -4.12 17.39
N LEU A 188 -1.10 -4.28 16.25
CA LEU A 188 -1.99 -3.25 15.69
C LEU A 188 -3.29 -3.21 16.50
N GLU A 189 -3.44 -2.14 17.25
CA GLU A 189 -4.60 -1.92 18.09
C GLU A 189 -5.61 -0.98 17.42
N THR A 190 -6.90 -1.33 17.53
CA THR A 190 -8.01 -0.54 16.99
C THR A 190 -8.96 -0.10 18.10
N TRP A 191 -9.42 1.15 18.04
CA TRP A 191 -10.51 1.73 18.81
C TRP A 191 -11.56 2.27 17.84
N ASN A 192 -12.84 1.95 18.07
CA ASN A 192 -13.94 2.38 17.22
C ASN A 192 -14.73 3.48 17.93
N TYR A 193 -15.14 4.50 17.18
CA TYR A 193 -15.86 5.66 17.70
C TYR A 193 -17.14 5.91 16.89
N PRO A 194 -18.18 6.50 17.49
CA PRO A 194 -19.45 6.73 16.79
C PRO A 194 -19.34 7.77 15.67
N ASP A 195 -18.43 8.72 15.81
CA ASP A 195 -18.25 9.86 14.92
C ASP A 195 -16.82 10.40 15.01
N ARG A 196 -16.48 11.27 14.06
CA ARG A 196 -15.13 11.83 13.89
C ARG A 196 -14.71 12.69 15.07
N ASP A 197 -15.60 13.53 15.56
CA ASP A 197 -15.31 14.42 16.68
C ASP A 197 -14.96 13.64 17.94
N THR A 198 -15.67 12.54 18.18
CA THR A 198 -15.40 11.63 19.30
C THR A 198 -14.08 10.89 19.11
N ALA A 199 -13.73 10.49 17.89
CA ALA A 199 -12.41 9.91 17.59
C ALA A 199 -11.28 10.93 17.86
N PHE A 200 -11.43 12.18 17.41
CA PHE A 200 -10.43 13.24 17.58
C PHE A 200 -10.28 13.66 19.05
N ARG A 201 -11.36 13.73 19.82
CA ARG A 201 -11.28 13.99 21.27
C ARG A 201 -10.64 12.85 22.07
N ALA A 202 -10.61 11.64 21.52
CA ALA A 202 -10.07 10.46 22.20
C ALA A 202 -8.55 10.28 22.03
N VAL A 203 -7.92 11.06 21.16
CA VAL A 203 -6.47 11.02 20.90
C VAL A 203 -5.79 12.29 21.38
N THR A 204 -4.48 12.22 21.61
CA THR A 204 -3.65 13.40 21.89
C THR A 204 -2.94 13.79 20.59
N PHE A 205 -3.09 15.04 20.17
CA PHE A 205 -2.36 15.62 19.04
C PHE A 205 -1.04 16.23 19.51
N HIS A 206 0.00 16.06 18.70
CA HIS A 206 1.36 16.50 18.95
C HIS A 206 1.84 17.35 17.76
N PRO A 207 1.44 18.63 17.67
CA PRO A 207 1.82 19.51 16.58
C PRO A 207 3.33 19.82 16.56
N ASP A 208 4.01 19.52 17.66
CA ASP A 208 5.44 19.63 17.90
C ASP A 208 6.22 18.35 17.56
N GLN A 209 5.63 17.42 16.80
CA GLN A 209 6.34 16.25 16.29
C GLN A 209 6.68 16.38 14.81
N ASP A 210 7.92 16.04 14.49
CA ASP A 210 8.42 15.97 13.13
C ASP A 210 7.88 14.72 12.44
N PHE A 211 6.87 14.90 11.59
CA PHE A 211 6.19 13.78 10.93
C PHE A 211 7.18 12.94 10.11
N LEU A 212 8.08 13.57 9.35
CA LEU A 212 9.08 12.88 8.54
C LEU A 212 10.14 12.22 9.42
N GLY A 213 10.60 12.94 10.45
CA GLY A 213 11.55 12.43 11.44
C GLY A 213 11.10 11.13 12.10
N LEU A 214 9.80 10.95 12.33
CA LEU A 214 9.24 9.70 12.87
C LEU A 214 9.42 8.50 11.92
N HIS A 215 9.25 8.70 10.60
CA HIS A 215 9.49 7.65 9.61
C HIS A 215 10.99 7.34 9.45
N GLU A 216 11.83 8.38 9.39
CA GLU A 216 13.29 8.27 9.29
C GLU A 216 13.92 7.51 10.47
N GLN A 217 13.21 7.35 11.59
CA GLN A 217 13.69 6.54 12.70
C GLN A 217 14.04 5.10 12.29
N ILE A 218 13.37 4.54 11.28
CA ILE A 218 13.61 3.18 10.78
C ILE A 218 13.65 3.05 9.26
N LEU A 219 13.00 3.95 8.49
CA LEU A 219 12.97 3.84 7.03
C LEU A 219 14.39 3.85 6.46
N GLY A 220 14.68 2.89 5.58
CA GLY A 220 15.97 2.77 4.93
C GLY A 220 17.13 2.36 5.82
N LYS A 221 16.90 2.08 7.10
CA LYS A 221 17.93 1.54 8.00
C LYS A 221 18.09 0.05 7.79
N LYS A 222 19.25 -0.48 8.14
CA LYS A 222 19.41 -1.92 8.25
C LYS A 222 18.83 -2.42 9.57
N ILE A 223 18.42 -3.67 9.60
CA ILE A 223 17.93 -4.33 10.82
C ILE A 223 19.01 -4.32 11.90
N GLU A 224 20.28 -4.58 11.54
CA GLU A 224 21.40 -4.57 12.49
C GLU A 224 21.59 -3.21 13.18
N ASP A 225 21.34 -2.11 12.46
CA ASP A 225 21.54 -0.75 13.00
C ASP A 225 20.47 -0.35 14.02
N ILE A 226 19.29 -1.00 13.99
CA ILE A 226 18.16 -0.68 14.87
C ILE A 226 18.06 -1.63 16.07
N ILE A 227 18.77 -2.77 16.04
CA ILE A 227 18.81 -3.74 17.14
C ILE A 227 20.03 -3.44 18.02
N SER A 228 19.82 -2.85 19.18
CA SER A 228 20.89 -2.65 20.18
C SER A 228 21.32 -3.99 20.81
N PRO A 229 22.58 -4.17 21.25
CA PRO A 229 22.99 -5.34 22.04
C PRO A 229 22.21 -5.51 23.35
N ASN A 230 21.73 -4.41 23.94
CA ASN A 230 21.01 -4.37 25.22
C ASN A 230 19.48 -4.42 25.07
N PHE A 231 18.99 -4.96 23.95
CA PHE A 231 17.57 -4.99 23.64
C PHE A 231 16.82 -6.00 24.51
N GLU A 232 15.93 -5.53 25.39
CA GLU A 232 14.98 -6.40 26.11
C GLU A 232 13.96 -6.97 25.12
N GLN A 233 14.00 -8.29 24.96
CA GLN A 233 13.34 -9.04 23.91
C GLN A 233 11.91 -9.39 24.32
N THR A 234 10.91 -8.94 23.57
CA THR A 234 9.50 -9.28 23.82
C THR A 234 8.88 -10.27 22.83
N VAL A 235 9.53 -10.62 21.70
CA VAL A 235 9.01 -11.59 20.70
C VAL A 235 10.15 -12.36 19.98
N ASP A 236 9.85 -13.57 19.51
CA ASP A 236 10.68 -14.67 18.98
C ASP A 236 11.86 -14.29 18.04
N ILE A 237 13.02 -14.04 18.65
CA ILE A 237 14.29 -13.87 17.93
C ILE A 237 14.91 -15.23 17.54
N ASN A 238 14.39 -16.37 18.01
CA ASN A 238 14.98 -17.66 17.66
C ASN A 238 14.79 -17.99 16.17
N GLY A 239 13.72 -17.51 15.54
CA GLY A 239 13.55 -17.55 14.08
C GLY A 239 14.53 -16.63 13.32
N LEU A 240 14.83 -15.46 13.87
CA LEU A 240 15.69 -14.42 13.29
C LEU A 240 17.20 -14.74 13.42
N ARG A 241 17.70 -15.09 14.61
CA ARG A 241 19.13 -15.34 14.82
C ARG A 241 19.63 -16.65 14.21
N LYS A 242 18.77 -17.67 14.07
CA LYS A 242 19.15 -18.96 13.45
C LYS A 242 19.22 -18.90 11.92
N ASN A 243 18.63 -17.88 11.29
CA ASN A 243 18.62 -17.77 9.84
C ASN A 243 19.67 -16.74 9.38
N LYS A 244 20.73 -17.20 8.72
CA LYS A 244 21.76 -16.33 8.10
C LYS A 244 21.15 -15.31 7.12
N LYS A 245 19.90 -15.52 6.66
CA LYS A 245 19.12 -14.61 5.80
C LYS A 245 18.83 -13.23 6.40
N TYR A 246 18.98 -13.02 7.71
CA TYR A 246 18.64 -11.74 8.35
C TYR A 246 19.83 -10.76 8.48
N ASN A 247 21.05 -11.20 8.19
CA ASN A 247 22.28 -10.41 8.37
C ASN A 247 22.48 -9.25 7.38
N ASN A 248 21.47 -8.86 6.60
CA ASN A 248 21.53 -7.74 5.65
C ASN A 248 20.15 -7.10 5.37
N GLY A 249 19.17 -7.33 6.25
CA GLY A 249 17.81 -6.82 6.06
C GLY A 249 17.73 -5.29 6.12
N LYS A 250 16.92 -4.68 5.27
CA LYS A 250 16.68 -3.24 5.19
C LYS A 250 15.19 -2.93 5.21
N ILE A 251 14.78 -1.90 5.94
CA ILE A 251 13.38 -1.45 5.95
C ILE A 251 13.11 -0.63 4.68
N LEU A 252 12.34 -1.20 3.74
CA LEU A 252 12.05 -0.58 2.44
C LEU A 252 10.80 0.29 2.47
N ALA A 253 9.86 -0.02 3.36
CA ALA A 253 8.64 0.75 3.50
C ALA A 253 8.26 0.93 4.97
N THR A 254 7.61 2.05 5.28
CA THR A 254 7.09 2.34 6.62
C THR A 254 5.64 2.81 6.59
N PHE A 255 4.90 2.50 7.65
CA PHE A 255 3.49 2.82 7.81
C PHE A 255 3.26 3.34 9.23
N ASN A 256 2.47 4.39 9.37
CA ASN A 256 1.90 4.78 10.66
C ASN A 256 0.43 4.37 10.74
N GLY A 257 -0.14 4.56 11.92
CA GLY A 257 -1.56 4.43 12.17
C GLY A 257 -2.39 5.58 11.61
N LEU A 258 -3.70 5.52 11.80
CA LEU A 258 -4.61 6.59 11.44
C LEU A 258 -5.62 6.88 12.55
N VAL A 259 -6.10 8.12 12.59
CA VAL A 259 -7.32 8.52 13.30
C VAL A 259 -8.29 9.17 12.31
N GLY A 260 -9.56 8.78 12.38
CA GLY A 260 -10.63 9.24 11.48
C GLY A 260 -11.24 8.09 10.68
N ASP A 261 -11.64 8.34 9.42
CA ASP A 261 -12.26 7.33 8.57
C ASP A 261 -11.30 6.15 8.38
N CYS A 262 -11.75 4.91 8.53
CA CYS A 262 -10.86 3.76 8.48
C CYS A 262 -10.36 3.41 7.07
N GLY A 263 -10.87 4.09 6.02
CA GLY A 263 -10.58 3.78 4.61
C GLY A 263 -11.12 2.44 4.13
N ARG A 264 -11.66 1.61 5.03
CA ARG A 264 -11.95 0.19 4.82
C ARG A 264 -13.41 -0.12 4.55
N GLY A 265 -13.63 -1.34 4.07
CA GLY A 265 -14.95 -1.94 3.98
C GLY A 265 -15.51 -2.37 5.35
N THR A 266 -16.78 -2.71 5.34
CA THR A 266 -17.68 -2.89 6.49
C THR A 266 -17.53 -4.22 7.23
N ASN A 267 -16.44 -4.97 7.04
CA ASN A 267 -16.21 -6.25 7.74
C ASN A 267 -14.88 -6.35 8.47
N SER A 268 -13.92 -5.45 8.22
CA SER A 268 -12.55 -5.59 8.73
C SER A 268 -12.49 -5.82 10.24
N PHE A 269 -13.40 -5.20 11.00
CA PHE A 269 -13.55 -5.35 12.45
C PHE A 269 -13.83 -6.79 12.93
N LEU A 270 -14.47 -7.65 12.11
CA LEU A 270 -14.78 -9.01 12.51
C LEU A 270 -13.52 -9.89 12.67
N PHE A 271 -12.37 -9.47 12.15
CA PHE A 271 -11.12 -10.21 12.39
C PHE A 271 -10.14 -9.49 13.33
N LEU A 272 -10.59 -8.45 14.06
CA LEU A 272 -9.80 -7.92 15.17
C LEU A 272 -9.42 -9.05 16.14
N LYS A 273 -8.21 -8.98 16.67
CA LYS A 273 -7.62 -9.95 17.62
C LYS A 273 -7.51 -9.33 19.01
N GLU A 274 -7.33 -10.18 20.02
CA GLU A 274 -6.90 -9.81 21.37
C GLU A 274 -7.61 -8.58 21.96
N ASN A 275 -6.84 -7.55 22.34
CA ASN A 275 -7.32 -6.33 22.98
C ASN A 275 -8.33 -5.58 22.11
N SER A 276 -8.10 -5.54 20.80
CA SER A 276 -9.02 -4.89 19.85
C SER A 276 -10.37 -5.59 19.80
N LEU A 277 -10.37 -6.93 19.79
CA LEU A 277 -11.60 -7.73 19.84
C LEU A 277 -12.33 -7.56 21.18
N ARG A 278 -11.58 -7.58 22.29
CA ARG A 278 -12.14 -7.38 23.64
C ARG A 278 -12.82 -6.02 23.77
N ARG A 279 -12.21 -4.96 23.24
CA ARG A 279 -12.82 -3.62 23.20
C ARG A 279 -14.06 -3.58 22.33
N LEU A 280 -13.96 -4.10 21.10
CA LEU A 280 -15.08 -4.14 20.14
C LEU A 280 -16.31 -4.86 20.74
N THR A 281 -16.08 -5.92 21.51
CA THR A 281 -17.12 -6.81 22.03
C THR A 281 -17.48 -6.55 23.50
N GLN A 282 -17.04 -5.43 24.08
CA GLN A 282 -17.28 -5.11 25.49
C GLN A 282 -18.78 -5.05 25.84
N THR A 283 -19.60 -4.48 24.94
CA THR A 283 -21.06 -4.48 25.05
C THR A 283 -21.67 -4.62 23.66
N GLU A 284 -22.90 -5.14 23.57
CA GLU A 284 -23.63 -5.21 22.31
C GLU A 284 -23.87 -3.80 21.72
N LYS A 285 -24.17 -2.81 22.57
CA LYS A 285 -24.32 -1.41 22.13
C LYS A 285 -23.05 -0.86 21.46
N HIS A 286 -21.87 -1.08 22.07
CA HIS A 286 -20.60 -0.65 21.48
C HIS A 286 -20.30 -1.39 20.18
N TYR A 287 -20.56 -2.70 20.15
CA TYR A 287 -20.42 -3.51 18.95
C TYR A 287 -21.30 -2.97 17.80
N THR A 288 -22.61 -2.79 18.04
CA THR A 288 -23.54 -2.23 17.05
C THR A 288 -23.14 -0.82 16.61
N MET A 289 -22.62 0.02 17.51
CA MET A 289 -22.08 1.33 17.13
C MET A 289 -20.90 1.17 16.16
N ALA A 290 -19.93 0.32 16.48
CA ALA A 290 -18.77 0.09 15.63
C ALA A 290 -19.17 -0.48 14.26
N LEU A 291 -20.23 -1.31 14.20
CA LEU A 291 -20.79 -1.79 12.94
C LEU A 291 -21.35 -0.66 12.07
N ASN A 292 -21.73 0.47 12.65
CA ASN A 292 -22.39 1.59 11.97
C ASN A 292 -21.49 2.83 11.79
N SER A 293 -20.25 2.75 12.25
CA SER A 293 -19.26 3.82 12.10
C SER A 293 -18.10 3.39 11.22
N ARG A 294 -17.41 4.38 10.66
CA ARG A 294 -16.11 4.24 9.99
C ARG A 294 -14.97 4.87 10.78
N GLU A 295 -15.28 5.54 11.88
CA GLU A 295 -14.35 6.40 12.59
C GLU A 295 -13.58 5.56 13.62
N VAL A 296 -12.26 5.49 13.46
CA VAL A 296 -11.37 4.68 14.28
C VAL A 296 -10.14 5.46 14.71
N ALA A 297 -9.50 5.01 15.78
CA ALA A 297 -8.07 5.21 16.01
C ALA A 297 -7.42 3.84 15.84
N GLN A 298 -6.36 3.77 15.03
CA GLN A 298 -5.68 2.52 14.74
C GLN A 298 -4.18 2.77 14.65
N MET A 299 -3.39 2.10 15.49
CA MET A 299 -1.92 2.16 15.43
C MET A 299 -1.28 0.95 16.11
N VAL A 300 -0.04 0.67 15.76
CA VAL A 300 0.77 -0.31 16.51
C VAL A 300 1.12 0.25 17.89
N THR A 301 1.19 -0.62 18.91
CA THR A 301 1.49 -0.18 20.28
C THR A 301 2.94 0.16 20.53
N THR A 302 3.82 -0.30 19.64
CA THR A 302 5.27 -0.17 19.68
C THR A 302 5.77 0.01 18.26
N LYS A 303 6.98 0.55 18.10
CA LYS A 303 7.66 0.50 16.80
C LYS A 303 7.85 -0.97 16.42
N THR A 304 7.45 -1.36 15.21
CA THR A 304 7.43 -2.77 14.82
C THR A 304 8.08 -2.97 13.47
N VAL A 305 9.05 -3.88 13.38
CA VAL A 305 9.64 -4.29 12.10
C VAL A 305 9.22 -5.71 11.78
N THR A 306 8.76 -5.92 10.55
CA THR A 306 8.24 -7.21 10.11
C THR A 306 8.58 -7.46 8.64
N ASN A 307 8.64 -8.74 8.27
CA ASN A 307 8.62 -9.17 6.87
C ASN A 307 7.20 -9.54 6.41
N ASN A 308 6.17 -9.35 7.24
CA ASN A 308 4.79 -9.65 6.88
C ASN A 308 4.17 -8.45 6.12
N PRO A 309 3.71 -8.63 4.87
CA PRO A 309 3.16 -7.54 4.05
C PRO A 309 1.68 -7.24 4.29
N THR A 310 0.98 -7.94 5.20
CA THR A 310 -0.49 -7.97 5.19
C THR A 310 -1.15 -6.65 5.60
N TYR A 311 -0.43 -5.75 6.28
CA TYR A 311 -0.88 -4.37 6.51
C TYR A 311 -0.02 -3.39 5.72
N SER A 312 -0.40 -3.16 4.46
CA SER A 312 0.28 -2.21 3.57
C SER A 312 -0.67 -1.09 3.12
N MET A 313 -1.29 -0.38 4.07
CA MET A 313 -2.24 0.69 3.74
C MET A 313 -1.52 1.92 3.18
N GLY A 314 -1.87 2.33 1.96
CA GLY A 314 -1.16 3.37 1.22
C GLY A 314 -1.46 4.83 1.60
N GLY A 315 -2.25 5.09 2.66
CA GLY A 315 -2.64 6.44 3.07
C GLY A 315 -1.52 7.26 3.71
N PHE A 316 -0.59 6.59 4.39
CA PHE A 316 0.66 7.17 4.88
C PHE A 316 1.79 6.16 4.68
N LEU A 317 2.49 6.30 3.57
CA LEU A 317 3.44 5.29 3.08
C LEU A 317 4.82 5.92 2.89
N GLY A 318 5.75 5.61 3.79
CA GLY A 318 7.16 5.93 3.61
C GLY A 318 7.85 4.88 2.75
N LEU A 319 8.67 5.29 1.78
CA LEU A 319 9.36 4.39 0.85
C LEU A 319 10.83 4.79 0.70
N ASP A 320 11.71 3.79 0.78
CA ASP A 320 13.12 3.95 0.44
C ASP A 320 13.31 3.76 -1.08
N ASN A 321 13.00 4.81 -1.84
CA ASN A 321 13.07 4.84 -3.30
C ASN A 321 14.49 5.20 -3.83
N ARG A 322 15.52 5.03 -2.99
CA ARG A 322 16.93 5.19 -3.39
C ARG A 322 17.42 4.02 -4.24
N LYS A 323 16.82 2.85 -4.06
CA LYS A 323 17.05 1.64 -4.85
C LYS A 323 15.77 1.21 -5.56
N LEU A 324 15.85 0.13 -6.34
CA LEU A 324 14.69 -0.44 -7.01
C LEU A 324 13.61 -0.82 -5.99
N LEU A 325 12.38 -0.42 -6.26
CA LEU A 325 11.15 -0.90 -5.64
C LEU A 325 10.25 -1.48 -6.75
N PRO A 326 9.35 -2.42 -6.48
CA PRO A 326 8.45 -2.94 -7.51
C PRO A 326 7.42 -1.89 -7.92
N PRO A 327 6.79 -2.03 -9.10
CA PRO A 327 5.67 -1.18 -9.47
C PRO A 327 4.43 -1.55 -8.66
N PHE A 328 3.56 -0.57 -8.48
CA PHE A 328 2.18 -0.77 -8.08
C PHE A 328 1.35 -1.27 -9.27
N MET A 329 0.32 -2.06 -8.99
CA MET A 329 -0.70 -2.38 -9.99
C MET A 329 -1.43 -1.09 -10.37
N PRO A 330 -1.40 -0.65 -11.65
CA PRO A 330 -1.78 0.71 -12.01
C PRO A 330 -3.26 1.07 -11.73
N VAL A 331 -4.14 0.07 -11.84
CA VAL A 331 -5.60 0.22 -11.82
C VAL A 331 -6.26 -0.65 -10.74
N LEU A 332 -7.54 -0.37 -10.47
CA LEU A 332 -8.38 -1.08 -9.50
C LEU A 332 -7.92 -0.92 -8.03
N LEU A 333 -8.67 -1.51 -7.10
CA LEU A 333 -8.45 -1.35 -5.65
C LEU A 333 -7.36 -2.29 -5.13
N ALA A 334 -6.88 -2.08 -3.90
CA ALA A 334 -5.90 -2.93 -3.20
C ALA A 334 -4.51 -3.05 -3.88
N GLN A 335 -4.13 -2.04 -4.67
CA GLN A 335 -2.82 -1.95 -5.31
C GLN A 335 -1.64 -1.84 -4.31
N ASP A 336 -1.88 -1.27 -3.14
CA ASP A 336 -0.94 -1.12 -2.03
C ASP A 336 -0.69 -2.45 -1.30
N HIS A 337 -1.74 -3.24 -1.09
CA HIS A 337 -1.62 -4.62 -0.64
C HIS A 337 -0.80 -5.47 -1.61
N LEU A 338 -1.07 -5.36 -2.91
CA LEU A 338 -0.34 -6.09 -3.94
C LEU A 338 1.13 -5.65 -4.00
N PHE A 339 1.42 -4.36 -3.90
CA PHE A 339 2.79 -3.85 -3.80
C PHE A 339 3.54 -4.46 -2.61
N GLY A 340 2.96 -4.44 -1.41
CA GLY A 340 3.58 -5.03 -0.22
C GLY A 340 3.94 -6.50 -0.42
N HIS A 341 3.06 -7.28 -1.07
CA HIS A 341 3.35 -8.68 -1.33
C HIS A 341 4.34 -8.91 -2.47
N THR A 342 4.39 -8.03 -3.47
CA THR A 342 5.47 -8.05 -4.48
C THR A 342 6.82 -7.74 -3.84
N VAL A 343 6.88 -6.77 -2.91
CA VAL A 343 8.08 -6.53 -2.09
C VAL A 343 8.46 -7.79 -1.32
N TRP A 344 7.53 -8.36 -0.55
CA TRP A 344 7.77 -9.57 0.22
C TRP A 344 8.25 -10.76 -0.63
N LYS A 345 7.68 -10.93 -1.82
CA LYS A 345 8.01 -12.04 -2.72
C LYS A 345 9.37 -11.85 -3.40
N CYS A 346 9.66 -10.64 -3.88
CA CYS A 346 10.81 -10.39 -4.75
C CYS A 346 12.03 -9.79 -4.04
N PHE A 347 11.85 -9.18 -2.86
CA PHE A 347 12.90 -8.46 -2.14
C PHE A 347 13.16 -9.17 -0.80
N LYS A 348 13.97 -10.24 -0.83
CA LYS A 348 14.20 -11.12 0.33
C LYS A 348 14.72 -10.42 1.58
N ASN A 349 15.53 -9.38 1.38
CA ASN A 349 16.09 -8.56 2.44
C ASN A 349 15.27 -7.31 2.71
N GLY A 350 14.06 -7.21 2.14
CA GLY A 350 13.14 -6.10 2.32
C GLY A 350 12.19 -6.32 3.50
N TYR A 351 12.09 -5.29 4.34
CA TYR A 351 11.24 -5.29 5.54
C TYR A 351 10.31 -4.08 5.56
N PHE A 352 9.26 -4.22 6.36
CA PHE A 352 8.25 -3.20 6.62
C PHE A 352 8.40 -2.70 8.05
N GLY A 353 8.28 -1.39 8.24
CA GLY A 353 8.24 -0.75 9.54
C GLY A 353 6.86 -0.20 9.86
N HIS A 354 6.34 -0.48 11.04
CA HIS A 354 5.11 0.10 11.57
C HIS A 354 5.43 1.02 12.75
N LEU A 355 4.84 2.20 12.76
CA LEU A 355 5.18 3.28 13.69
C LEU A 355 4.04 3.54 14.68
N PRO A 356 4.33 3.73 15.98
CA PRO A 356 3.32 3.81 17.05
C PRO A 356 2.73 5.22 17.20
N PHE A 357 2.41 5.85 16.08
CA PHE A 357 1.70 7.12 16.02
C PHE A 357 0.65 7.06 14.90
N MET A 358 -0.22 8.06 14.84
CA MET A 358 -1.29 8.17 13.85
C MET A 358 -1.16 9.47 13.06
N GLY A 359 -1.56 9.42 11.79
CA GLY A 359 -1.92 10.60 11.02
C GLY A 359 -3.45 10.78 10.97
N VAL A 360 -3.92 11.95 10.56
CA VAL A 360 -5.36 12.21 10.42
C VAL A 360 -5.80 11.82 9.02
N HIS A 361 -6.79 10.92 8.92
CA HIS A 361 -7.45 10.60 7.66
C HIS A 361 -8.91 11.07 7.70
N SER A 362 -9.20 12.13 6.96
CA SER A 362 -10.42 12.93 7.05
C SER A 362 -10.96 13.24 5.66
N PRO A 363 -11.61 12.29 4.96
CA PRO A 363 -12.22 12.55 3.66
C PRO A 363 -13.19 13.72 3.69
N LEU A 364 -13.23 14.48 2.59
CA LEU A 364 -14.13 15.63 2.40
C LEU A 364 -15.59 15.21 2.58
N GLU A 365 -15.98 14.15 1.87
CA GLU A 365 -17.30 13.57 2.00
C GLU A 365 -17.36 12.55 3.14
N MET A 366 -18.41 12.64 3.96
CA MET A 366 -18.72 11.60 4.94
C MET A 366 -19.15 10.32 4.24
N ARG A 367 -18.27 9.31 4.26
CA ARG A 367 -18.54 8.00 3.70
C ARG A 367 -19.53 7.26 4.59
N GLN A 368 -20.50 6.57 3.99
CA GLN A 368 -21.48 5.78 4.73
C GLN A 368 -21.08 4.31 4.83
N VAL A 369 -21.50 3.66 5.91
CA VAL A 369 -21.38 2.21 6.05
C VAL A 369 -22.44 1.54 5.17
N THR A 370 -22.01 0.75 4.19
CA THR A 370 -22.91 0.05 3.25
C THR A 370 -23.88 -0.89 3.96
N LYS A 371 -25.11 -1.07 3.45
CA LYS A 371 -26.09 -2.04 4.01
C LYS A 371 -25.64 -3.50 3.92
N GLU A 372 -24.88 -3.88 2.89
CA GLU A 372 -24.37 -5.25 2.70
C GLU A 372 -23.09 -5.52 3.48
N LYS A 373 -23.09 -5.24 4.80
CA LYS A 373 -21.85 -5.19 5.60
C LYS A 373 -21.04 -6.47 5.45
N LEU A 374 -21.66 -7.59 5.81
CA LEU A 374 -21.06 -8.93 5.87
C LEU A 374 -20.80 -9.60 4.51
N LYS A 375 -21.18 -9.00 3.38
CA LYS A 375 -21.06 -9.65 2.08
C LYS A 375 -19.58 -9.69 1.65
N PRO A 376 -19.02 -10.89 1.41
CA PRO A 376 -17.65 -11.02 0.93
C PRO A 376 -17.48 -10.35 -0.44
N LYS A 377 -16.38 -9.62 -0.63
CA LYS A 377 -16.03 -8.95 -1.88
C LYS A 377 -14.63 -9.39 -2.28
N ILE A 378 -14.54 -10.04 -3.44
CA ILE A 378 -13.28 -10.50 -4.03
C ILE A 378 -12.91 -9.49 -5.12
N PHE A 379 -11.76 -8.85 -4.98
CA PHE A 379 -11.29 -7.82 -5.91
C PHE A 379 -10.28 -8.41 -6.89
N THR A 380 -10.11 -7.76 -8.04
CA THR A 380 -9.23 -8.25 -9.11
C THR A 380 -7.78 -8.38 -8.62
N ASN A 381 -7.28 -7.34 -7.93
CA ASN A 381 -5.91 -7.35 -7.41
C ASN A 381 -5.71 -8.33 -6.25
N LEU A 382 -6.77 -8.70 -5.53
CA LEU A 382 -6.71 -9.80 -4.57
C LEU A 382 -6.61 -11.15 -5.26
N ILE A 383 -7.19 -11.34 -6.44
CA ILE A 383 -7.02 -12.59 -7.20
C ILE A 383 -5.57 -12.72 -7.69
N LEU A 384 -5.04 -11.64 -8.26
CA LEU A 384 -3.65 -11.56 -8.68
C LEU A 384 -2.68 -11.84 -7.51
N LEU A 385 -2.97 -11.33 -6.32
CA LEU A 385 -2.24 -11.64 -5.10
C LEU A 385 -2.18 -13.16 -4.84
N ILE A 386 -3.30 -13.88 -4.89
CA ILE A 386 -3.34 -15.34 -4.66
C ILE A 386 -2.38 -16.05 -5.62
N ILE A 387 -2.42 -15.65 -6.87
CA ILE A 387 -1.62 -16.26 -7.94
C ILE A 387 -0.14 -16.06 -7.62
N ILE A 388 0.29 -14.84 -7.25
CA ILE A 388 1.68 -14.57 -6.84
C ILE A 388 2.07 -15.43 -5.63
N LEU A 389 1.17 -15.61 -4.66
CA LEU A 389 1.43 -16.44 -3.48
C LEU A 389 1.62 -17.93 -3.84
N GLN A 390 0.93 -18.43 -4.86
CA GLN A 390 1.05 -19.80 -5.37
C GLN A 390 2.34 -20.06 -6.17
N PHE A 391 3.12 -19.03 -6.51
CA PHE A 391 4.40 -19.21 -7.22
C PHE A 391 5.44 -19.93 -6.33
N LYS A 392 5.88 -21.13 -6.73
CA LYS A 392 6.76 -22.01 -5.92
C LYS A 392 8.23 -22.07 -6.38
N SER A 393 8.68 -21.15 -7.22
CA SER A 393 10.07 -21.16 -7.69
C SER A 393 11.05 -20.93 -6.54
N ASP A 394 12.21 -21.58 -6.63
CA ASP A 394 13.32 -21.32 -5.73
C ASP A 394 13.94 -19.96 -6.09
N LEU A 395 13.52 -18.95 -5.34
CA LEU A 395 14.08 -17.63 -5.49
C LEU A 395 15.42 -17.52 -4.77
N GLU A 396 15.90 -18.50 -3.97
CA GLU A 396 16.95 -18.30 -2.96
C GLU A 396 18.28 -17.74 -3.47
N ASP A 397 18.66 -18.02 -4.72
CA ASP A 397 19.93 -17.57 -5.31
C ASP A 397 19.83 -16.32 -6.21
N SER A 398 18.61 -15.80 -6.46
CA SER A 398 18.38 -14.67 -7.38
C SER A 398 18.28 -13.30 -6.69
N ASP A 399 18.70 -12.26 -7.41
CA ASP A 399 18.55 -10.85 -7.03
C ASP A 399 17.12 -10.32 -7.27
N GLU A 400 16.82 -9.12 -6.77
CA GLU A 400 15.49 -8.50 -6.89
C GLU A 400 15.00 -8.32 -8.34
N ILE A 401 15.90 -8.04 -9.29
CA ILE A 401 15.56 -7.85 -10.71
C ILE A 401 15.13 -9.19 -11.30
N GLN A 402 15.93 -10.23 -11.08
CA GLN A 402 15.63 -11.58 -11.55
C GLN A 402 14.34 -12.10 -10.89
N ASN A 403 14.11 -11.82 -9.61
CA ASN A 403 12.87 -12.20 -8.92
C ASN A 403 11.64 -11.55 -9.57
N LEU A 404 11.70 -10.26 -9.91
CA LEU A 404 10.61 -9.57 -10.61
C LEU A 404 10.33 -10.20 -11.97
N ARG A 405 11.37 -10.50 -12.77
CA ARG A 405 11.21 -11.16 -14.06
C ARG A 405 10.65 -12.57 -13.93
N LEU A 406 11.08 -13.36 -12.94
CA LEU A 406 10.56 -14.70 -12.70
C LEU A 406 9.07 -14.68 -12.34
N VAL A 407 8.66 -13.80 -11.42
CA VAL A 407 7.25 -13.61 -11.08
C VAL A 407 6.48 -13.08 -12.30
N GLY A 408 7.04 -12.11 -13.04
CA GLY A 408 6.44 -11.56 -14.25
C GLY A 408 6.18 -12.61 -15.32
N ASN A 409 7.16 -13.46 -15.60
CA ASN A 409 7.04 -14.58 -16.54
C ASN A 409 5.98 -15.60 -16.10
N TYR A 410 5.91 -15.89 -14.80
CA TYR A 410 4.85 -16.73 -14.26
C TYR A 410 3.47 -16.10 -14.49
N LEU A 411 3.29 -14.82 -14.18
CA LEU A 411 2.01 -14.13 -14.41
C LEU A 411 1.64 -14.07 -15.90
N LYS A 412 2.60 -13.82 -16.80
CA LYS A 412 2.39 -13.91 -18.25
C LYS A 412 1.90 -15.30 -18.64
N SER A 413 2.49 -16.37 -18.10
CA SER A 413 2.06 -17.74 -18.40
C SER A 413 0.61 -18.03 -17.97
N ILE A 414 0.19 -17.50 -16.81
CA ILE A 414 -1.19 -17.60 -16.31
C ILE A 414 -2.13 -16.76 -17.18
N GLY A 415 -1.73 -15.53 -17.51
CA GLY A 415 -2.45 -14.64 -18.40
C GLY A 415 -2.64 -15.19 -19.82
N SER A 416 -1.75 -16.07 -20.28
CA SER A 416 -1.82 -16.71 -21.61
C SER A 416 -2.60 -18.03 -21.65
N LEU A 417 -3.15 -18.51 -20.53
CA LEU A 417 -3.95 -19.73 -20.51
C LEU A 417 -5.17 -19.64 -21.44
N LYS A 418 -5.68 -20.77 -21.91
CA LYS A 418 -7.02 -20.81 -22.51
C LYS A 418 -8.04 -20.33 -21.48
N LEU A 419 -9.01 -19.51 -21.88
CA LEU A 419 -9.98 -18.89 -20.97
C LEU A 419 -10.72 -19.90 -20.08
N SER A 420 -10.97 -21.13 -20.56
CA SER A 420 -11.55 -22.21 -19.75
C SER A 420 -10.63 -22.64 -18.60
N ALA A 421 -9.36 -22.93 -18.91
CA ALA A 421 -8.35 -23.30 -17.92
C ALA A 421 -8.08 -22.16 -16.93
N PHE A 422 -8.06 -20.91 -17.41
CA PHE A 422 -7.94 -19.73 -16.56
C PHE A 422 -9.11 -19.64 -15.56
N LYS A 423 -10.36 -19.79 -16.03
CA LYS A 423 -11.55 -19.78 -15.16
C LYS A 423 -11.47 -20.85 -14.07
N GLU A 424 -11.01 -22.06 -14.40
CA GLU A 424 -10.83 -23.14 -13.45
C GLU A 424 -9.77 -22.81 -12.39
N LEU A 425 -8.61 -22.31 -12.82
CA LEU A 425 -7.54 -21.88 -11.93
C LEU A 425 -7.99 -20.80 -10.93
N ILE A 426 -8.71 -19.78 -11.41
CA ILE A 426 -9.24 -18.71 -10.54
C ILE A 426 -10.22 -19.26 -9.52
N LYS A 427 -11.14 -20.15 -9.94
CA LYS A 427 -12.10 -20.78 -9.03
C LYS A 427 -11.40 -21.65 -7.98
N MET A 428 -10.39 -22.42 -8.35
CA MET A 428 -9.60 -23.23 -7.41
C MET A 428 -8.87 -22.35 -6.40
N SER A 429 -8.20 -21.29 -6.88
CA SER A 429 -7.48 -20.33 -6.04
C SER A 429 -8.41 -19.62 -5.05
N ILE A 430 -9.62 -19.26 -5.50
CA ILE A 430 -10.65 -18.68 -4.64
C ILE A 430 -11.20 -19.73 -3.65
N CYS A 431 -11.34 -20.99 -4.06
CA CYS A 431 -11.79 -22.05 -3.16
C CYS A 431 -10.81 -22.27 -2.01
N GLU A 432 -9.51 -22.32 -2.31
CA GLU A 432 -8.44 -22.50 -1.33
C GLU A 432 -8.43 -21.38 -0.31
N GLY A 433 -8.44 -20.11 -0.74
CA GLY A 433 -8.45 -18.99 0.19
C GLY A 433 -9.73 -18.91 1.02
N ILE A 434 -10.92 -19.18 0.43
CA ILE A 434 -12.19 -19.14 1.17
C ILE A 434 -12.18 -20.23 2.25
N SER A 435 -11.66 -21.41 1.91
CA SER A 435 -11.55 -22.53 2.85
C SER A 435 -10.61 -22.21 4.00
N SER A 436 -9.49 -21.54 3.70
CA SER A 436 -8.55 -21.04 4.72
C SER A 436 -9.21 -20.03 5.65
N ASP A 437 -9.92 -19.04 5.10
CA ASP A 437 -10.65 -18.02 5.86
C ASP A 437 -11.72 -18.65 6.77
N ILE A 438 -12.49 -19.61 6.24
CA ILE A 438 -13.50 -20.35 7.02
C ILE A 438 -12.83 -21.11 8.17
N GLY A 439 -11.78 -21.87 7.90
CA GLY A 439 -11.07 -22.64 8.94
C GLY A 439 -10.51 -21.75 10.05
N SER A 440 -9.93 -20.60 9.69
CA SER A 440 -9.45 -19.60 10.66
C SER A 440 -10.58 -19.04 11.52
N LEU A 441 -11.74 -18.73 10.91
CA LEU A 441 -12.91 -18.23 11.63
C LEU A 441 -13.55 -19.27 12.55
N GLU A 442 -13.65 -20.52 12.11
CA GLU A 442 -14.18 -21.62 12.89
C GLU A 442 -13.30 -21.89 14.12
N LYS A 443 -11.97 -21.95 13.93
CA LYS A 443 -11.00 -22.07 15.02
C LYS A 443 -11.15 -20.94 16.05
N ARG A 444 -11.43 -19.72 15.61
CA ARG A 444 -11.66 -18.58 16.51
C ARG A 444 -12.94 -18.70 17.33
N ILE A 445 -14.03 -19.22 16.76
CA ILE A 445 -15.26 -19.45 17.50
C ILE A 445 -15.08 -20.59 18.50
N SER A 446 -14.36 -21.67 18.14
CA SER A 446 -14.17 -22.84 19.01
C SER A 446 -13.24 -22.54 20.19
N ASN A 447 -12.15 -21.79 19.95
CA ASN A 447 -11.09 -21.62 20.94
C ASN A 447 -11.33 -20.49 21.94
N ASN A 448 -12.32 -19.62 21.72
CA ASN A 448 -12.55 -18.45 22.56
C ASN A 448 -13.92 -18.52 23.25
N SER A 449 -13.99 -19.22 24.39
CA SER A 449 -15.22 -19.34 25.19
C SER A 449 -15.74 -17.98 25.68
N GLN A 450 -14.87 -16.97 25.77
CA GLN A 450 -15.17 -15.64 26.30
C GLN A 450 -15.74 -14.63 25.30
N VAL A 451 -15.82 -14.95 23.99
CA VAL A 451 -16.40 -13.99 23.02
C VAL A 451 -17.95 -14.02 23.05
N PRO A 452 -18.63 -12.85 23.02
CA PRO A 452 -20.09 -12.78 23.14
C PRO A 452 -20.87 -13.43 21.98
N ASN A 453 -22.11 -13.83 22.27
CA ASN A 453 -23.00 -14.49 21.30
C ASN A 453 -23.35 -13.60 20.09
N PHE A 454 -23.50 -12.29 20.27
CA PHE A 454 -23.79 -11.36 19.16
C PHE A 454 -22.66 -11.34 18.11
N TRP A 455 -21.40 -11.39 18.54
CA TRP A 455 -20.25 -11.47 17.64
C TRP A 455 -20.15 -12.84 16.97
N LYS A 456 -20.33 -13.93 17.74
CA LYS A 456 -20.35 -15.31 17.21
C LYS A 456 -21.43 -15.47 16.13
N LYS A 457 -22.59 -14.83 16.29
CA LYS A 457 -23.69 -14.84 15.30
C LYS A 457 -23.25 -14.23 13.97
N ASP A 458 -22.56 -13.10 13.98
CA ASP A 458 -22.09 -12.44 12.77
C ASP A 458 -20.93 -13.19 12.11
N ILE A 459 -20.02 -13.81 12.87
CA ILE A 459 -18.99 -14.69 12.30
C ILE A 459 -19.61 -15.93 11.65
N LYS A 460 -20.59 -16.58 12.29
CA LYS A 460 -21.33 -17.70 11.68
C LYS A 460 -22.06 -17.26 10.41
N LYS A 461 -22.65 -16.06 10.41
CA LYS A 461 -23.26 -15.48 9.22
C LYS A 461 -22.24 -15.24 8.11
N LEU A 462 -21.05 -14.71 8.44
CA LEU A 462 -19.96 -14.52 7.49
C LEU A 462 -19.47 -15.86 6.91
N ILE A 463 -19.22 -16.88 7.74
CA ILE A 463 -18.85 -18.23 7.29
C ILE A 463 -19.89 -18.78 6.30
N ASN A 464 -21.18 -18.64 6.60
CA ASN A 464 -22.25 -19.07 5.71
C ASN A 464 -22.27 -18.29 4.38
N LEU A 465 -21.96 -16.99 4.39
CA LEU A 465 -21.84 -16.19 3.18
C LEU A 465 -20.60 -16.59 2.37
N LEU A 466 -19.46 -16.87 3.01
CA LEU A 466 -18.24 -17.37 2.38
C LEU A 466 -18.48 -18.72 1.69
N ARG A 467 -19.14 -19.67 2.37
CA ARG A 467 -19.54 -20.97 1.76
C ARG A 467 -20.41 -20.80 0.51
N LYS A 468 -21.28 -19.79 0.51
CA LYS A 468 -22.14 -19.46 -0.64
C LYS A 468 -21.42 -18.66 -1.73
N THR A 469 -20.23 -18.12 -1.47
CA THR A 469 -19.53 -17.24 -2.42
C THR A 469 -19.02 -18.02 -3.63
N LEU A 470 -18.36 -19.17 -3.43
CA LEU A 470 -17.75 -19.92 -4.55
C LEU A 470 -18.78 -20.42 -5.59
N PRO A 471 -19.91 -21.09 -5.22
CA PRO A 471 -20.91 -21.52 -6.20
C PRO A 471 -21.54 -20.35 -6.97
N ASN A 472 -21.52 -19.15 -6.38
CA ASN A 472 -22.15 -17.94 -6.93
C ASN A 472 -21.12 -16.92 -7.43
N PHE A 473 -19.84 -17.28 -7.56
CA PHE A 473 -18.80 -16.34 -7.96
C PHE A 473 -18.94 -15.98 -9.44
N LYS A 474 -19.41 -14.76 -9.69
CA LYS A 474 -19.64 -14.20 -11.04
C LYS A 474 -18.43 -13.46 -11.60
N GLY A 475 -17.34 -13.36 -10.85
CA GLY A 475 -16.17 -12.54 -11.18
C GLY A 475 -15.83 -11.52 -10.10
N PRO A 476 -14.73 -10.77 -10.26
CA PRO A 476 -14.30 -9.76 -9.31
C PRO A 476 -15.33 -8.64 -9.10
N TYR A 477 -15.51 -8.24 -7.85
CA TYR A 477 -16.49 -7.24 -7.44
C TYR A 477 -16.24 -5.86 -8.06
N ASP A 478 -14.99 -5.42 -8.15
CA ASP A 478 -14.61 -4.13 -8.73
C ASP A 478 -14.97 -4.01 -10.22
N LEU A 479 -14.87 -5.10 -10.98
CA LEU A 479 -15.31 -5.15 -12.38
C LEU A 479 -16.84 -5.30 -12.50
N ILE A 480 -17.47 -6.18 -11.73
CA ILE A 480 -18.93 -6.32 -11.75
C ILE A 480 -19.62 -4.99 -11.38
N ASN A 481 -19.09 -4.27 -10.39
CA ASN A 481 -19.64 -2.99 -9.96
C ASN A 481 -19.49 -1.87 -11.02
N GLN A 482 -18.63 -2.06 -12.03
CA GLN A 482 -18.53 -1.19 -13.20
C GLN A 482 -19.48 -1.60 -14.34
N GLY A 483 -20.25 -2.68 -14.19
CA GLY A 483 -21.24 -3.14 -15.16
C GLY A 483 -20.75 -4.22 -16.12
N TYR A 484 -19.52 -4.74 -15.95
CA TYR A 484 -19.01 -5.81 -16.81
C TYR A 484 -19.76 -7.13 -16.61
N THR A 485 -19.95 -7.88 -17.69
CA THR A 485 -20.55 -9.22 -17.62
C THR A 485 -19.61 -10.23 -16.97
N THR A 486 -20.13 -11.35 -16.47
CA THR A 486 -19.32 -12.45 -15.93
C THR A 486 -18.18 -12.84 -16.88
N ASN A 487 -18.46 -13.01 -18.18
CA ASN A 487 -17.44 -13.46 -19.12
C ASN A 487 -16.36 -12.40 -19.36
N ASP A 488 -16.76 -11.12 -19.42
CA ASP A 488 -15.83 -10.01 -19.61
C ASP A 488 -14.94 -9.83 -18.38
N THR A 489 -15.48 -10.01 -17.17
CA THR A 489 -14.69 -9.89 -15.94
C THR A 489 -13.53 -10.89 -15.91
N TYR A 490 -13.73 -12.14 -16.35
CA TYR A 490 -12.64 -13.12 -16.45
C TYR A 490 -11.61 -12.74 -17.51
N LYS A 491 -12.04 -12.28 -18.69
CA LYS A 491 -11.12 -11.84 -19.77
C LYS A 491 -10.29 -10.64 -19.33
N ILE A 492 -10.93 -9.65 -18.69
CA ILE A 492 -10.25 -8.46 -18.17
C ILE A 492 -9.26 -8.86 -17.07
N THR A 493 -9.68 -9.68 -16.11
CA THR A 493 -8.79 -10.19 -15.05
C THR A 493 -7.57 -10.91 -15.65
N GLN A 494 -7.79 -11.78 -16.64
CA GLN A 494 -6.73 -12.49 -17.34
C GLN A 494 -5.76 -11.55 -18.03
N CYS A 495 -6.28 -10.54 -18.74
CA CYS A 495 -5.48 -9.52 -19.42
C CYS A 495 -4.68 -8.69 -18.42
N LEU A 496 -5.28 -8.27 -17.30
CA LEU A 496 -4.61 -7.51 -16.25
C LEU A 496 -3.48 -8.30 -15.57
N ILE A 497 -3.67 -9.61 -15.35
CA ILE A 497 -2.61 -10.49 -14.85
C ILE A 497 -1.45 -10.55 -15.85
N PHE A 498 -1.75 -10.71 -17.13
CA PHE A 498 -0.73 -10.72 -18.18
C PHE A 498 0.06 -9.40 -18.22
N LYS A 499 -0.65 -8.26 -18.29
CA LYS A 499 -0.06 -6.92 -18.35
C LYS A 499 0.76 -6.57 -17.10
N PHE A 500 0.30 -6.98 -15.91
CA PHE A 500 1.11 -6.81 -14.70
C PHE A 500 2.37 -7.69 -14.76
N GLY A 501 2.28 -8.89 -15.33
CA GLY A 501 3.45 -9.73 -15.61
C GLY A 501 4.46 -9.07 -16.54
N GLU A 502 4.01 -8.42 -17.62
CA GLU A 502 4.86 -7.62 -18.50
C GLU A 502 5.47 -6.42 -17.79
N LEU A 503 4.67 -5.73 -16.96
CA LEU A 503 5.15 -4.59 -16.19
C LEU A 503 6.27 -5.01 -15.22
N LEU A 504 6.11 -6.12 -14.49
CA LEU A 504 7.18 -6.61 -13.60
C LEU A 504 8.47 -6.95 -14.36
N ASP A 505 8.35 -7.48 -15.57
CA ASP A 505 9.49 -7.88 -16.41
C ASP A 505 10.30 -6.67 -16.92
N TRP A 506 9.61 -5.60 -17.33
CA TRP A 506 10.19 -4.37 -17.90
C TRP A 506 10.44 -3.25 -16.89
N TRP A 507 9.94 -3.38 -15.65
CA TRP A 507 10.08 -2.33 -14.65
C TRP A 507 11.52 -1.91 -14.35
N PRO A 508 12.50 -2.84 -14.25
CA PRO A 508 13.91 -2.47 -14.05
C PRO A 508 14.42 -1.51 -15.14
N GLU A 509 14.11 -1.79 -16.40
CA GLU A 509 14.50 -0.97 -17.55
C GLU A 509 13.77 0.37 -17.58
N ILE A 510 12.49 0.42 -17.17
CA ILE A 510 11.75 1.67 -17.01
C ILE A 510 12.42 2.56 -15.94
N VAL A 511 12.80 1.98 -14.81
CA VAL A 511 13.48 2.69 -13.72
C VAL A 511 14.86 3.19 -14.16
N GLU A 512 15.65 2.36 -14.84
CA GLU A 512 16.97 2.73 -15.36
C GLU A 512 16.87 3.89 -16.37
N ALA A 513 16.00 3.75 -17.39
CA ALA A 513 15.78 4.80 -18.37
C ALA A 513 15.31 6.12 -17.75
N THR A 514 14.52 6.05 -16.66
CA THR A 514 14.06 7.24 -15.94
C THR A 514 15.21 7.93 -15.20
N ARG A 515 16.14 7.19 -14.59
CA ARG A 515 17.30 7.78 -13.90
C ARG A 515 18.14 8.63 -14.85
N ASP A 516 18.38 8.11 -16.06
CA ASP A 516 19.14 8.80 -17.11
C ASP A 516 18.45 10.06 -17.63
N MET A 517 17.12 10.17 -17.47
CA MET A 517 16.33 11.31 -17.91
C MET A 517 16.25 12.44 -16.88
N GLN A 518 16.65 12.18 -15.63
CA GLN A 518 16.47 13.11 -14.50
C GLN A 518 15.07 13.73 -14.46
N TRP A 519 14.02 12.94 -14.73
CA TRP A 519 12.65 13.44 -14.91
C TRP A 519 12.19 14.36 -13.75
N ALA A 520 12.59 14.01 -12.53
CA ALA A 520 12.38 14.79 -11.31
C ALA A 520 12.90 16.24 -11.35
N LYS A 521 14.02 16.47 -12.04
CA LYS A 521 14.72 17.76 -12.12
C LYS A 521 14.32 18.57 -13.35
N ASP A 522 14.09 17.89 -14.48
CA ASP A 522 13.97 18.55 -15.79
C ASP A 522 12.52 18.60 -16.31
N GLY A 523 11.65 17.69 -15.87
CA GLY A 523 10.29 17.52 -16.43
C GLY A 523 9.16 17.87 -15.47
N LEU A 524 9.47 18.12 -14.21
CA LEU A 524 8.51 18.48 -13.18
C LEU A 524 8.72 19.95 -12.86
N THR A 525 7.96 20.84 -13.47
CA THR A 525 7.93 22.22 -13.02
C THR A 525 6.54 22.80 -13.21
N LEU A 526 6.00 23.43 -12.15
CA LEU A 526 4.82 24.29 -12.26
C LEU A 526 5.05 25.50 -13.20
N THR A 527 6.32 25.81 -13.51
CA THR A 527 6.77 27.09 -14.09
C THR A 527 6.77 27.17 -15.61
N ASN A 528 6.26 26.17 -16.35
CA ASN A 528 6.03 26.31 -17.80
C ASN A 528 4.65 26.91 -18.15
N LEU A 529 4.00 27.59 -17.20
CA LEU A 529 2.74 28.32 -17.37
C LEU A 529 3.00 29.84 -17.37
N LYS A 530 3.72 30.32 -18.38
CA LYS A 530 3.62 31.73 -18.80
C LYS A 530 2.94 31.80 -20.15
#